data_AF-A0A6M3L1V8-F1
#
_entry.id   AF-A0A6M3L1V8-F1
#
_cell.length_a   1.000
_cell.length_b   1.000
_cell.length_c   1.000
_cell.angle_alpha   90.00
_cell.angle_beta   90.00
_cell.angle_gamma   90.00
#
_symmetry.space_group_name_H-M   'P 1'
#
loop_
_entity.id
_entity.type
_entity.pdbx_description
1 polymer ?
#
loop_
_entity_poly.entity_id
_entity_poly.type
_entity_poly.pdbx_seq_one_letter_code
_entity_poly.pdbx_strand_id
1 'polypeptide(L)' 'MKTHMAINQYGETMHDLGPHPRAELMRRLGRKSARKVYVDTTDGATYHTGYIVAGAWWNLYEVTPFRRPATF' A
#
# COMPACT_ATOMS: atom_id res chain seq x y z
N MET A 1 11.46 -6.78 -10.18
CA MET A 1 11.19 -5.46 -9.57
C MET A 1 10.04 -5.61 -8.60
N LYS A 2 10.14 -5.08 -7.39
CA LYS A 2 9.01 -5.06 -6.45
C LYS A 2 7.95 -4.09 -6.95
N THR A 3 6.70 -4.53 -6.96
CA THR A 3 5.54 -3.66 -7.23
C THR A 3 4.61 -3.71 -6.05
N HIS A 4 3.90 -2.61 -5.82
CA HIS A 4 2.98 -2.49 -4.70
C HIS A 4 1.59 -2.13 -5.20
N MET A 5 0.60 -2.45 -4.39
CA MET A 5 -0.74 -1.90 -4.49
C MET A 5 -1.13 -1.25 -3.17
N ALA A 6 -2.15 -0.40 -3.20
CA ALA A 6 -2.75 0.19 -2.03
C ALA A 6 -4.25 -0.09 -1.96
N ILE A 7 -4.77 -0.22 -0.75
CA ILE A 7 -6.21 -0.32 -0.47
C ILE A 7 -6.54 0.69 0.62
N ASN A 8 -7.60 1.49 0.43
CA ASN A 8 -8.02 2.45 1.45
C ASN A 8 -9.14 1.93 2.36
N GLN A 9 -9.51 2.73 3.37
CA GLN A 9 -10.53 2.38 4.35
C GLN A 9 -11.95 2.19 3.77
N TYR A 10 -12.18 2.63 2.53
CA TYR A 10 -13.45 2.48 1.82
C TYR A 10 -13.41 1.35 0.77
N GLY A 11 -12.29 0.61 0.69
CA GLY A 11 -12.11 -0.48 -0.26
C GLY A 11 -11.65 -0.05 -1.66
N GLU A 12 -11.36 1.23 -1.89
CA GLU A 12 -10.77 1.68 -3.16
C GLU A 12 -9.36 1.13 -3.29
N THR A 13 -9.00 0.66 -4.48
CA THR A 13 -7.70 0.06 -4.76
C THR A 13 -6.88 0.90 -5.73
N MET A 14 -5.56 0.93 -5.53
CA MET A 14 -4.59 1.47 -6.48
C MET A 14 -3.53 0.43 -6.79
N HIS A 15 -3.51 -0.02 -8.05
CA HIS A 15 -2.58 -1.02 -8.54
C HIS A 15 -1.35 -0.38 -9.19
N ASP A 16 -0.31 -1.18 -9.44
CA ASP A 16 0.88 -0.79 -10.19
C ASP A 16 1.57 0.48 -9.66
N LEU A 17 1.74 0.55 -8.33
CA LEU A 17 2.43 1.67 -7.69
C LEU A 17 3.96 1.58 -7.81
N GLY A 18 4.47 0.48 -8.36
CA GLY A 18 5.89 0.24 -8.58
C GLY A 18 6.69 0.17 -7.28
N PRO A 19 8.01 0.43 -7.32
CA PRO A 19 8.90 0.32 -6.16
C PRO A 19 8.81 1.51 -5.19
N HIS A 20 8.19 2.64 -5.60
CA HIS A 20 8.11 3.88 -4.81
C HIS A 20 6.66 4.29 -4.54
N PRO A 21 5.88 3.46 -3.80
CA PRO A 21 4.44 3.61 -3.73
C PRO A 21 3.96 4.94 -3.15
N ARG A 22 4.71 5.54 -2.21
CA ARG A 22 4.39 6.85 -1.64
C ARG A 22 4.37 7.94 -2.72
N ALA A 23 5.41 8.01 -3.54
CA ALA A 23 5.56 9.03 -4.56
C ALA A 23 4.46 8.88 -5.62
N GLU A 24 4.19 7.63 -6.03
CA GLU A 24 3.18 7.34 -7.03
C GLU A 24 1.75 7.61 -6.53
N LEU A 25 1.43 7.25 -5.27
CA LEU A 25 0.15 7.61 -4.64
C LEU A 25 -0.05 9.13 -4.61
N MET A 26 0.94 9.88 -4.14
CA MET A 26 0.88 11.34 -4.10
C MET A 26 0.68 11.93 -5.50
N ARG A 27 1.40 11.42 -6.51
CA ARG A 27 1.27 11.86 -7.90
C ARG A 27 -0.14 11.63 -8.44
N ARG A 28 -0.69 10.43 -8.27
CA ARG A 28 -2.04 10.07 -8.76
C ARG A 28 -3.15 10.84 -8.04
N LEU A 29 -2.98 11.11 -6.75
CA LEU A 29 -3.96 11.84 -5.93
C LEU A 29 -3.76 13.37 -5.98
N GLY A 30 -2.82 13.87 -6.79
CA GLY A 30 -2.55 15.31 -6.94
C GLY A 30 -2.06 15.98 -5.65
N ARG A 31 -1.33 15.26 -4.80
CA ARG A 31 -0.82 15.74 -3.50
C ARG A 31 0.69 15.87 -3.51
N LYS A 32 1.21 16.75 -2.64
CA LYS A 32 2.65 16.96 -2.43
C LYS A 32 3.16 16.36 -1.12
N SER A 33 2.24 15.89 -0.28
CA SER A 33 2.57 15.36 1.04
C SER A 33 1.71 14.15 1.37
N ALA A 34 2.26 13.35 2.28
CA ALA A 34 1.67 12.13 2.82
C ALA A 34 2.14 11.99 4.27
N ARG A 35 1.28 11.49 5.15
CA ARG A 35 1.66 11.12 6.53
C ARG A 35 1.76 9.61 6.61
N LYS A 36 2.72 9.09 7.37
CA LYS A 36 2.85 7.64 7.61
C LYS A 36 1.71 7.13 8.49
N VAL A 37 1.31 5.89 8.29
CA VAL A 37 0.34 5.19 9.14
C VAL A 37 1.01 4.00 9.78
N TYR A 38 0.64 3.77 11.04
CA TYR A 38 1.20 2.72 11.87
C TYR A 38 0.08 1.89 12.48
N VAL A 39 0.36 0.61 12.71
CA VAL A 39 -0.51 -0.32 13.41
C VAL A 39 0.28 -0.96 14.53
N ASP A 40 -0.30 -0.94 15.73
CA ASP A 40 0.23 -1.63 16.91
C ASP A 40 -0.33 -3.06 16.95
N THR A 41 0.54 -4.01 17.24
CA THR A 41 0.19 -5.43 17.38
C THR A 41 0.07 -5.81 18.84
N THR A 42 -0.62 -6.92 19.11
CA THR A 42 -0.92 -7.38 20.48
C THR A 42 0.33 -7.78 21.27
N ASP A 43 1.44 -8.02 20.59
CA ASP A 43 2.76 -8.29 21.17
C ASP A 43 3.56 -7.00 21.50
N GLY A 44 2.96 -5.82 21.28
CA GLY A 44 3.56 -4.51 21.59
C GLY A 44 4.47 -3.96 20.49
N ALA A 45 4.56 -4.60 19.32
CA ALA A 45 5.28 -4.04 18.18
C ALA A 45 4.45 -3.01 17.41
N THR A 46 5.12 -2.09 16.70
CA THR A 46 4.49 -1.07 15.85
C THR A 46 5.01 -1.20 14.43
N TYR A 47 4.11 -1.35 13.45
CA TYR A 47 4.45 -1.51 12.04
C TYR A 47 3.97 -0.33 11.21
N HIS A 48 4.82 0.17 10.30
CA HIS A 48 4.40 1.11 9.27
C HIS A 48 3.66 0.38 8.15
N THR A 49 2.37 0.67 7.99
CA THR A 49 1.49 -0.08 7.06
C THR A 49 1.13 0.69 5.81
N GLY A 50 1.35 2.01 5.78
CA GLY A 50 1.00 2.82 4.61
C GLY A 50 0.95 4.31 4.89
N TYR A 51 0.07 5.02 4.19
CA TYR A 51 0.06 6.48 4.19
C TYR A 51 -1.35 7.08 4.25
N ILE A 52 -1.49 8.21 4.94
CA ILE A 52 -2.62 9.12 4.75
C ILE A 52 -2.27 10.06 3.61
N VAL A 53 -3.05 9.99 2.53
CA VAL A 53 -2.94 10.88 1.35
C VAL A 53 -4.35 11.32 0.97
N ALA A 54 -4.52 12.62 0.74
CA ALA A 54 -5.82 13.21 0.36
C ALA A 54 -6.97 12.89 1.35
N GLY A 55 -6.67 12.72 2.64
CA GLY A 55 -7.68 12.42 3.66
C GLY A 55 -8.10 10.94 3.75
N ALA A 56 -7.51 10.07 2.93
CA ALA A 56 -7.75 8.62 2.98
C ALA A 56 -6.52 7.88 3.52
N TRP A 57 -6.75 6.82 4.29
CA TRP A 57 -5.74 5.91 4.80
C TRP A 57 -5.53 4.81 3.77
N TRP A 58 -4.38 4.82 3.11
CA TRP A 58 -3.95 3.82 2.13
C TRP A 58 -2.99 2.81 2.75
N ASN A 59 -3.43 1.57 2.98
CA ASN A 59 -2.54 0.45 3.36
C ASN A 59 -1.80 -0.08 2.13
N LEU A 60 -0.51 -0.37 2.26
CA LEU A 60 0.33 -0.88 1.19
C LEU A 60 0.51 -2.40 1.26
N TYR A 61 0.53 -3.01 0.08
CA TYR A 61 0.77 -4.44 -0.10
C TYR A 61 1.83 -4.63 -1.19
N GLU A 62 2.86 -5.44 -0.90
CA GLU A 62 3.76 -5.93 -1.94
C GLU A 62 3.01 -6.98 -2.77
N VAL A 63 2.98 -6.79 -4.09
CA VAL A 63 2.27 -7.70 -4.99
C VAL A 63 3.24 -8.75 -5.51
N THR A 64 2.89 -10.01 -5.29
CA THR A 64 3.64 -11.16 -5.79
C THR A 64 2.80 -11.92 -6.82
N PRO A 65 3.37 -12.31 -7.98
CA PRO A 65 2.64 -13.11 -8.95
C PRO A 65 2.21 -14.44 -8.34
N PHE A 66 0.94 -14.78 -8.48
CA PHE A 66 0.45 -16.09 -8.11
C PHE A 66 0.97 -17.14 -9.10
N ARG A 67 1.69 -18.15 -8.60
CA ARG A 67 2.18 -19.29 -9.39
C ARG A 67 1.96 -20.57 -8.60
N ARG A 68 1.33 -21.58 -9.23
CA ARG A 68 1.25 -22.95 -8.71
C ARG A 68 1.52 -23.92 -9.85
N PRO A 69 2.12 -25.10 -9.59
CA PRO A 69 2.23 -26.15 -10.58
C PRO A 69 0.83 -26.54 -11.07
N ALA A 70 0.65 -26.63 -12.39
CA ALA A 70 -0.53 -27.25 -12.96
C ALA A 70 -0.46 -28.74 -12.61
N THR A 71 -1.24 -29.16 -11.62
CA THR A 71 -1.49 -30.58 -11.35
C THR A 71 -2.78 -30.92 -12.07
N PHE A 72 -2.69 -31.82 -13.04
CA PHE A 72 -3.83 -32.41 -13.75
C PHE A 72 -4.34 -33.62 -12.98
#